data_AF-A0A1Y1KIF1-F1
#
_entry.id   AF-A0A1Y1KIF1-F1
#
_cell.length_a   1.000
_cell.length_b   1.000
_cell.length_c   1.000
_cell.angle_alpha   90.00
_cell.angle_beta   90.00
_cell.angle_gamma   90.00
#
_symmetry.space_group_name_H-M   'P 1'
#
loop_
_entity.id
_entity.type
_entity.pdbx_description
1 polymer ?
#
loop_
_entity_poly.entity_id
_entity_poly.type
_entity_poly.pdbx_seq_one_letter_code
_entity_poly.pdbx_strand_id
1 'polypeptide(L)'
;MNSKLPYTVSLNLYRKLSFGKFKSWYCGLVKKAPPIPPYSHIIQTGDPALRVVSEQVPNNLVHTPEIKFLMQRLKSVFERYGCVGLSACQIGIPLRIIIVEFNNNHMKQYSAEECKHKEIQVLPQTVMIHYL
;
A
#
# COMPACT_ATOMS: atom_id res chain seq x y z
N MET A 1 79.48 -17.20 -13.00
CA MET A 1 78.79 -16.00 -13.51
C MET A 1 77.47 -16.42 -14.14
N ASN A 2 76.39 -15.76 -13.71
CA ASN A 2 75.00 -15.79 -14.20
C ASN A 2 74.16 -17.05 -14.00
N SER A 3 73.74 -17.29 -12.75
CA SER A 3 72.55 -18.07 -12.43
C SER A 3 71.29 -17.25 -12.73
N LYS A 4 70.52 -17.66 -13.75
CA LYS A 4 69.21 -17.07 -14.07
C LYS A 4 68.28 -17.22 -12.86
N LEU A 5 67.73 -16.11 -12.39
CA LEU A 5 66.78 -16.04 -11.26
C LEU A 5 65.56 -16.93 -11.55
N PRO A 6 65.14 -17.82 -10.63
CA PRO A 6 63.94 -18.62 -10.81
C PRO A 6 62.71 -17.78 -10.39
N TYR A 7 61.53 -18.17 -10.86
CA TYR A 7 60.19 -17.66 -10.49
C TYR A 7 59.90 -16.17 -10.77
N THR A 8 59.21 -15.90 -11.87
CA THR A 8 58.45 -14.64 -12.03
C THR A 8 57.29 -14.66 -11.02
N VAL A 9 57.23 -13.67 -10.14
CA VAL A 9 56.07 -13.49 -9.25
C VAL A 9 54.89 -13.09 -10.12
N SER A 10 53.98 -14.03 -10.35
CA SER A 10 52.69 -13.79 -10.98
C SER A 10 51.88 -12.80 -10.14
N LEU A 11 52.01 -11.50 -10.41
CA LEU A 11 51.16 -10.44 -9.86
C LEU A 11 49.77 -10.47 -10.52
N ASN A 12 49.06 -11.59 -10.41
CA ASN A 12 47.65 -11.72 -10.78
C ASN A 12 46.74 -11.67 -9.54
N LEU A 13 47.07 -10.75 -8.62
CA LEU A 13 46.27 -10.46 -7.42
C LEU A 13 45.30 -9.28 -7.62
N TYR A 14 45.09 -8.85 -8.87
CA TYR A 14 43.99 -7.96 -9.22
C TYR A 14 42.72 -8.77 -9.49
N ARG A 15 42.14 -9.36 -8.44
CA ARG A 15 40.68 -9.56 -8.43
C ARG A 15 40.06 -8.17 -8.48
N LYS A 16 39.79 -7.70 -9.70
CA LYS A 16 39.03 -6.48 -9.99
C LYS A 16 37.81 -6.47 -9.08
N LEU A 17 37.84 -5.64 -8.04
CA LEU A 17 36.65 -5.29 -7.28
C LEU A 17 35.69 -4.66 -8.30
N SER A 18 34.71 -5.44 -8.75
CA SER A 18 33.79 -4.97 -9.77
C SER A 18 32.98 -3.83 -9.19
N PHE A 19 33.08 -2.66 -9.82
CA PHE A 19 32.26 -1.48 -9.52
C PHE A 19 30.76 -1.83 -9.42
N GLY A 20 30.30 -2.82 -10.18
CA GLY A 20 28.91 -3.31 -10.09
C GLY A 20 28.56 -3.95 -8.75
N LYS A 21 29.49 -4.70 -8.12
CA LYS A 21 29.27 -5.29 -6.80
C LYS A 21 29.26 -4.21 -5.71
N PHE A 22 30.18 -3.25 -5.80
CA PHE A 22 30.21 -2.09 -4.92
C PHE A 22 28.93 -1.24 -5.05
N LYS A 23 28.50 -0.95 -6.29
CA LYS A 23 27.26 -0.20 -6.57
C LYS A 23 26.03 -0.95 -6.04
N SER A 24 25.93 -2.27 -6.23
CA SER A 24 24.82 -3.06 -5.70
C SER A 24 24.74 -3.02 -4.17
N TRP A 25 25.88 -3.19 -3.49
CA TRP A 25 25.99 -3.07 -2.04
C TRP A 25 25.62 -1.65 -1.55
N TYR A 26 26.17 -0.61 -2.18
CA TYR A 26 25.89 0.79 -1.82
C TYR A 26 24.42 1.16 -2.03
N CYS A 27 23.82 0.74 -3.15
CA CYS A 27 22.39 0.91 -3.37
C CYS A 27 21.57 0.15 -2.32
N GLY A 28 22.04 -1.00 -1.83
CA GLY A 28 21.41 -1.75 -0.73
C GLY A 28 21.30 -0.95 0.57
N LEU A 29 22.29 -0.11 0.88
CA LEU A 29 22.28 0.75 2.07
C LEU A 29 21.28 1.91 1.98
N VAL A 30 20.89 2.31 0.77
CA VAL A 30 20.00 3.46 0.51
C VAL A 30 18.55 3.06 0.22
N LYS A 31 18.29 1.78 -0.09
CA LYS A 31 16.93 1.31 -0.42
C LYS A 31 16.03 1.34 0.81
N LYS A 32 14.95 2.13 0.73
CA LYS A 32 13.85 2.09 1.71
C LYS A 32 13.22 0.69 1.71
N ALA A 33 12.86 0.21 2.90
CA ALA A 33 12.07 -1.01 3.04
C ALA A 33 10.80 -0.90 2.18
N PRO A 34 10.32 -2.02 1.59
CA PRO A 34 9.05 -1.99 0.87
C PRO A 34 7.94 -1.53 1.82
N PRO A 35 6.98 -0.73 1.34
CA PRO A 35 5.85 -0.34 2.16
C PRO A 35 5.08 -1.60 2.60
N ILE A 36 4.73 -1.65 3.87
CA ILE A 36 3.94 -2.74 4.45
C ILE A 36 2.50 -2.23 4.56
N PRO A 37 1.47 -3.04 4.25
CA PRO A 37 0.09 -2.64 4.43
C PRO A 37 -0.22 -2.43 5.93
N PRO A 38 -1.19 -1.56 6.29
CA PRO A 38 -2.12 -0.85 5.43
C PRO A 38 -1.48 0.35 4.71
N TYR A 39 -1.68 0.41 3.40
CA TYR A 39 -1.07 1.42 2.54
C TYR A 39 -1.71 2.81 2.72
N SER A 40 -0.93 3.86 2.44
CA SER A 40 -1.40 5.26 2.42
C SER A 40 -1.85 5.73 1.02
N HIS A 41 -2.08 4.76 0.13
CA HIS A 41 -2.53 4.95 -1.25
C HIS A 41 -3.51 3.84 -1.60
N ILE A 42 -4.31 4.06 -2.64
CA ILE A 42 -5.21 3.06 -3.19
C ILE A 42 -4.40 2.13 -4.08
N ILE A 43 -4.46 0.82 -3.83
CA ILE A 43 -3.80 -0.19 -4.66
C ILE A 43 -4.47 -0.29 -6.04
N GLN A 44 -3.69 -0.65 -7.06
CA GLN A 44 -4.17 -0.71 -8.44
C GLN A 44 -4.76 -2.08 -8.79
N THR A 45 -5.61 -2.09 -9.81
CA THR A 45 -6.15 -3.31 -10.40
C THR A 45 -5.02 -4.26 -10.80
N GLY A 46 -5.06 -5.48 -10.26
CA GLY A 46 -4.00 -6.49 -10.44
C GLY A 46 -3.32 -6.88 -9.14
N ASP A 47 -3.43 -6.07 -8.08
CA ASP A 47 -2.97 -6.43 -6.75
C ASP A 47 -3.75 -7.67 -6.22
N PRO A 48 -3.05 -8.70 -5.69
CA PRO A 48 -3.69 -9.89 -5.18
C PRO A 48 -4.68 -9.62 -4.03
N ALA A 49 -4.48 -8.57 -3.23
CA ALA A 49 -5.39 -8.21 -2.14
C ALA A 49 -6.80 -7.83 -2.66
N LEU A 50 -6.93 -7.40 -3.91
CA LEU A 50 -8.24 -7.15 -4.56
C LEU A 50 -8.90 -8.42 -5.12
N ARG A 51 -8.17 -9.54 -5.20
CA ARG A 51 -8.67 -10.81 -5.74
C ARG A 51 -9.01 -11.85 -4.68
N VAL A 52 -8.58 -11.63 -3.44
CA VAL A 52 -8.85 -12.51 -2.31
C VAL A 52 -10.18 -12.13 -1.67
N VAL A 53 -10.95 -13.13 -1.24
CA VAL A 53 -12.19 -12.92 -0.48
C VAL A 53 -11.84 -12.36 0.90
N SER A 54 -12.44 -11.24 1.27
CA SER A 54 -12.15 -10.57 2.54
C SER A 54 -12.67 -11.36 3.73
N GLU A 55 -11.84 -11.47 4.76
CA GLU A 55 -12.16 -12.13 6.02
C GLU A 55 -12.98 -11.23 6.94
N GLN A 56 -13.84 -11.85 7.75
CA GLN A 56 -14.54 -11.13 8.81
C GLN A 56 -13.59 -10.77 9.94
N VAL A 57 -13.74 -9.59 10.51
CA VAL A 57 -12.97 -9.17 11.69
C VAL A 57 -13.49 -9.93 12.91
N PRO A 58 -12.71 -10.74 13.61
CA PRO A 58 -13.19 -11.38 14.84
C PRO A 58 -13.72 -10.35 15.84
N ASN A 59 -14.88 -10.60 16.47
CA ASN A 59 -15.54 -9.62 17.35
C ASN A 59 -14.66 -9.14 18.51
N ASN A 60 -13.80 -10.02 19.01
CA ASN A 60 -12.80 -9.72 20.03
C ASN A 60 -11.69 -8.76 19.54
N LEU A 61 -11.48 -8.65 18.23
CA LEU A 61 -10.44 -7.81 17.63
C LEU A 61 -10.94 -6.42 17.22
N VAL A 62 -12.24 -6.17 17.16
CA VAL A 62 -12.81 -4.90 16.68
C VAL A 62 -12.28 -3.67 17.44
N HIS A 63 -12.02 -3.82 18.74
CA HIS A 63 -11.55 -2.74 19.61
C HIS A 63 -10.03 -2.68 19.80
N THR A 64 -9.28 -3.57 19.14
CA THR A 64 -7.83 -3.63 19.32
C THR A 64 -7.14 -2.44 18.63
N PRO A 65 -5.91 -2.07 19.09
CA PRO A 65 -5.19 -0.95 18.50
C PRO A 65 -4.91 -1.14 17.00
N GLU A 66 -4.76 -2.36 16.51
CA GLU A 66 -4.50 -2.67 15.11
C GLU A 66 -5.69 -2.29 14.22
N ILE A 67 -6.91 -2.64 14.62
CA ILE A 67 -8.12 -2.27 13.86
C ILE A 67 -8.36 -0.76 13.94
N LYS A 68 -8.11 -0.12 15.09
CA LYS A 68 -8.17 1.34 15.19
C LYS A 68 -7.18 2.03 14.26
N PHE A 69 -5.95 1.52 14.16
CA PHE A 69 -4.94 2.03 13.23
C PHE A 69 -5.37 1.85 11.78
N LEU A 70 -5.93 0.69 11.44
CA LEU A 70 -6.49 0.42 10.11
C LEU A 70 -7.61 1.41 9.77
N MET A 71 -8.55 1.64 10.69
CA MET A 71 -9.64 2.60 10.49
C MET A 71 -9.13 4.03 10.31
N GLN A 72 -8.12 4.45 11.07
CA GLN A 72 -7.48 5.76 10.91
C GLN A 72 -6.80 5.88 9.54
N ARG A 73 -6.09 4.83 9.10
CA ARG A 73 -5.47 4.80 7.77
C ARG A 73 -6.52 4.88 6.67
N LEU A 74 -7.62 4.13 6.81
CA LEU A 74 -8.73 4.12 5.86
C LEU A 74 -9.36 5.51 5.75
N LYS A 75 -9.65 6.19 6.87
CA LYS A 75 -10.15 7.57 6.89
C LYS A 75 -9.19 8.56 6.23
N SER A 76 -7.90 8.45 6.53
CA SER A 76 -6.88 9.33 5.94
C SER A 76 -6.81 9.18 4.41
N VAL A 77 -6.89 7.95 3.89
CA VAL A 77 -6.94 7.70 2.44
C VAL A 77 -8.27 8.20 1.87
N PHE A 78 -9.39 7.93 2.53
CA PHE A 78 -10.72 8.37 2.11
C PHE A 78 -10.79 9.90 1.91
N GLU A 79 -10.32 10.67 2.90
CA GLU A 79 -10.28 12.13 2.83
C GLU A 79 -9.30 12.64 1.78
N ARG A 80 -8.12 12.01 1.66
CA ARG A 80 -7.09 12.40 0.69
C ARG A 80 -7.58 12.33 -0.75
N TYR A 81 -8.37 11.31 -1.08
CA TYR A 81 -8.86 11.09 -2.44
C TYR A 81 -10.29 11.64 -2.68
N GLY A 82 -10.98 12.11 -1.63
CA GLY A 82 -12.34 12.65 -1.75
C GLY A 82 -13.33 11.62 -2.30
N CYS A 83 -13.20 10.35 -1.87
CA CYS A 83 -14.05 9.27 -2.36
C CYS A 83 -15.44 9.30 -1.69
N VAL A 84 -16.42 8.63 -2.33
CA VAL A 84 -17.74 8.37 -1.72
C VAL A 84 -17.78 7.05 -0.94
N GLY A 85 -16.86 6.13 -1.25
CA GLY A 85 -16.74 4.82 -0.62
C GLY A 85 -15.31 4.29 -0.76
N LEU A 86 -14.84 3.55 0.24
CA LEU A 86 -13.52 2.89 0.24
C LEU A 86 -13.54 1.61 1.09
N SER A 87 -12.86 0.57 0.62
CA SER A 87 -12.71 -0.71 1.34
C SER A 87 -11.30 -0.88 1.91
N ALA A 88 -11.16 -1.61 3.02
CA ALA A 88 -9.87 -2.02 3.56
C ALA A 88 -9.02 -2.82 2.54
N CYS A 89 -9.66 -3.57 1.64
CA CYS A 89 -8.95 -4.29 0.58
C CYS A 89 -8.19 -3.34 -0.33
N GLN A 90 -8.76 -2.17 -0.63
CA GLN A 90 -8.15 -1.16 -1.50
C GLN A 90 -6.92 -0.48 -0.89
N ILE A 91 -6.67 -0.67 0.41
CA ILE A 91 -5.43 -0.27 1.10
C ILE A 91 -4.55 -1.48 1.46
N GLY A 92 -4.80 -2.63 0.83
CA GLY A 92 -3.96 -3.84 0.92
C GLY A 92 -4.31 -4.78 2.07
N ILE A 93 -5.47 -4.62 2.73
CA ILE A 93 -5.88 -5.46 3.86
C ILE A 93 -7.19 -6.19 3.52
N PRO A 94 -7.19 -7.53 3.36
CA PRO A 94 -8.36 -8.31 2.96
C PRO A 94 -9.33 -8.54 4.13
N LEU A 95 -9.82 -7.46 4.77
CA LEU A 95 -10.82 -7.51 5.85
C LEU A 95 -12.13 -6.85 5.42
N ARG A 96 -13.26 -7.36 5.93
CA ARG A 96 -14.61 -6.82 5.67
C ARG A 96 -14.89 -5.55 6.46
N ILE A 97 -14.21 -4.47 6.06
CA ILE A 97 -14.40 -3.12 6.57
C ILE A 97 -14.55 -2.18 5.37
N ILE A 98 -15.62 -1.37 5.39
CA ILE A 98 -15.85 -0.30 4.41
C ILE A 98 -16.13 1.01 5.13
N ILE A 99 -15.77 2.10 4.47
CA ILE A 99 -16.20 3.45 4.82
C ILE A 99 -16.99 4.02 3.65
N VAL A 100 -18.11 4.65 3.94
CA VAL A 100 -19.00 5.29 2.96
C VAL A 100 -19.42 6.66 3.45
N GLU A 101 -19.50 7.63 2.55
CA GLU A 101 -19.98 8.98 2.82
C GLU A 101 -20.52 9.59 1.53
N PHE A 102 -21.67 10.24 1.65
CA PHE A 102 -22.19 11.06 0.58
C PHE A 102 -22.68 12.39 1.15
N ASN A 103 -21.81 13.40 1.17
CA ASN A 103 -22.13 14.69 1.77
C ASN A 103 -22.64 15.71 0.74
N ASN A 104 -23.04 16.89 1.22
CA ASN A 104 -23.52 17.98 0.36
C ASN A 104 -22.46 18.49 -0.62
N ASN A 105 -21.16 18.28 -0.35
CA ASN A 105 -20.12 18.66 -1.29
C ASN A 105 -20.05 17.69 -2.47
N HIS A 106 -20.26 16.39 -2.23
CA HIS A 106 -20.42 15.39 -3.29
C HIS A 106 -21.68 15.66 -4.14
N MET A 107 -22.80 16.02 -3.50
CA MET A 107 -24.04 16.39 -4.20
C MET A 107 -23.83 17.51 -5.24
N LYS A 108 -22.96 18.49 -4.98
CA LYS A 108 -22.69 19.61 -5.92
C LYS A 108 -22.07 19.17 -7.24
N GLN A 109 -21.52 17.96 -7.31
CA GLN A 109 -20.92 17.42 -8.53
C GLN A 109 -21.96 16.87 -9.52
N TYR A 110 -23.22 16.76 -9.09
CA TYR A 110 -24.32 16.21 -9.88
C TYR A 110 -25.39 17.26 -10.17
N SER A 111 -26.06 17.13 -11.30
CA SER A 111 -27.23 17.95 -11.61
C SER A 111 -28.47 17.50 -10.82
N ALA A 112 -29.44 18.40 -10.62
CA ALA A 112 -30.68 18.07 -9.89
C ALA A 112 -31.48 16.94 -10.56
N GLU A 113 -31.50 16.92 -11.90
CA GLU A 113 -32.13 15.86 -12.70
C GLU A 113 -31.45 14.51 -12.47
N GLU A 114 -30.11 14.48 -12.44
CA GLU A 114 -29.36 13.25 -12.16
C GLU A 114 -29.56 12.76 -10.74
N CYS A 115 -29.56 13.66 -9.75
CA CYS A 115 -29.81 13.28 -8.36
C CYS A 115 -31.19 12.65 -8.20
N LYS A 116 -32.20 13.20 -8.89
CA LYS A 116 -33.56 12.66 -8.88
C LYS A 116 -33.63 11.31 -9.60
N HIS A 117 -32.97 11.17 -10.75
CA HIS A 117 -33.01 9.93 -11.54
C HIS A 117 -32.23 8.78 -10.89
N LYS A 118 -31.11 9.08 -10.23
CA LYS A 118 -30.25 8.10 -9.54
C LYS A 118 -30.61 7.93 -8.06
N GLU A 119 -31.69 8.58 -7.61
CA GLU A 119 -32.18 8.56 -6.22
C GLU A 119 -31.09 8.87 -5.18
N ILE A 120 -30.24 9.86 -5.50
CA ILE A 120 -29.07 10.20 -4.68
C ILE A 120 -29.54 10.87 -3.38
N GLN A 121 -29.07 10.33 -2.26
CA GLN A 121 -29.37 10.83 -0.92
C GLN A 121 -28.07 11.08 -0.15
N VAL A 122 -28.15 12.03 0.78
CA VAL A 122 -27.03 12.35 1.68
C VAL A 122 -26.87 11.22 2.69
N LEU A 123 -25.64 10.75 2.86
CA LEU A 123 -25.26 9.70 3.81
C LEU A 123 -24.12 10.24 4.70
N PRO A 124 -24.30 10.32 6.03
CA PRO A 124 -23.22 10.70 6.92
C PRO A 124 -22.10 9.66 6.87
N GLN A 125 -20.88 10.10 7.16
CA GLN A 125 -19.71 9.22 7.13
C GLN A 125 -19.91 8.02 8.06
N THR A 126 -20.00 6.83 7.48
CA THR A 126 -20.33 5.59 8.17
C THR A 126 -19.25 4.55 7.90
N VAL A 127 -18.73 3.94 8.96
CA VAL A 127 -17.81 2.79 8.85
C VAL A 127 -18.59 1.53 9.21
N MET A 128 -18.64 0.59 8.28
CA MET A 128 -19.33 -0.69 8.47
C MET A 128 -18.30 -1.82 8.59
N ILE A 129 -18.51 -2.68 9.57
CA ILE A 129 -17.73 -3.90 9.81
C ILE A 129 -18.70 -5.07 9.64
N HIS A 130 -18.28 -6.14 8.96
CA HIS A 130 -19.12 -7.31 8.65
C HIS A 130 -20.32 -7.05 7.74
N TYR A 131 -20.14 -6.21 6.71
CA TYR A 131 -21.16 -6.08 5.67
C TYR A 131 -21.30 -7.40 4.88
N LEU A 132 -22.54 -7.68 4.44
CA LEU A 132 -22.96 -8.84 3.66
C LEU A 132 -23.09 -8.46 2.18
#